data_AF-A0A521TJ94-F1
#
_entry.id   AF-A0A521TJ94-F1
#
_cell.length_a   1.000
_cell.length_b   1.000
_cell.length_c   1.000
_cell.angle_alpha   90.00
_cell.angle_beta   90.00
_cell.angle_gamma   90.00
#
_symmetry.space_group_name_H-M   'P 1'
#
loop_
_entity.id
_entity.type
_entity.pdbx_description
1 polymer ?
#
loop_
_entity_poly.entity_id
_entity_poly.type
_entity_poly.pdbx_seq_one_letter_code
_entity_poly.pdbx_strand_id
1 'polypeptide(L)'
;MALVGVSAPRDLDERGRGLVAGVWAFRARSEREAASRFGRLAAQLEAEDAAAVVVAMAKRAEDDEVRHVEICAGLAARYGHRGGAVASEPAGEIGPRGAGSRERLLYEVVAFCAVTESINAALMTVSHERATDPAVRSAVREILRDEVTHARLGWAHLSAERARGGGAGLAAALPAMLSGTVRDELFAPVNEASADPRLAGHGELPREVRVEVFTRTLESVVFPGLEAHGVDASSGRAWLARARSGAPQRVADHALSSAHSRDPERSAWRRFLDASTGTTVAPTDLRPVTGSSGDPATPAAMECVPNGPSVHSSALA
;
A
#
# COMPACT_ATOMS: atom_id res chain seq x y z
N MET A 1 -12.04 20.14 4.41
CA MET A 1 -13.27 20.73 3.81
C MET A 1 -14.05 19.60 3.16
N ALA A 2 -15.22 19.24 3.69
CA ALA A 2 -15.96 18.05 3.24
C ALA A 2 -16.49 18.24 1.81
N LEU A 3 -16.07 17.38 0.87
CA LEU A 3 -16.53 17.35 -0.53
C LEU A 3 -17.96 16.78 -0.70
N VAL A 4 -18.74 16.75 0.38
CA VAL A 4 -20.09 16.20 0.40
C VAL A 4 -20.98 17.09 -0.46
N GLY A 5 -21.47 16.56 -1.58
CA GLY A 5 -22.40 17.24 -2.49
C GLY A 5 -21.80 17.78 -3.80
N VAL A 6 -20.49 17.62 -4.06
CA VAL A 6 -19.93 17.93 -5.38
C VAL A 6 -20.20 16.76 -6.32
N SER A 7 -20.96 17.00 -7.40
CA SER A 7 -21.27 15.99 -8.42
C SER A 7 -20.00 15.36 -9.01
N ALA A 8 -20.08 14.06 -9.32
CA ALA A 8 -19.02 13.36 -10.02
C ALA A 8 -18.73 14.03 -11.39
N PRO A 9 -17.47 14.06 -11.83
CA PRO A 9 -17.12 14.55 -13.16
C PRO A 9 -17.87 13.79 -14.25
N ARG A 10 -18.32 14.52 -15.30
CA ARG A 10 -19.11 13.97 -16.40
C ARG A 10 -18.27 13.47 -17.58
N ASP A 11 -16.98 13.77 -17.57
CA ASP A 11 -16.00 13.40 -18.60
C ASP A 11 -15.49 11.96 -18.47
N LEU A 12 -15.77 11.29 -17.35
CA LEU A 12 -15.61 9.85 -17.16
C LEU A 12 -16.95 9.12 -17.27
N ASP A 13 -16.93 7.95 -17.92
CA ASP A 13 -18.05 7.01 -17.91
C ASP A 13 -18.16 6.29 -16.55
N GLU A 14 -19.16 5.42 -16.39
CA GLU A 14 -19.37 4.71 -15.13
C GLU A 14 -18.18 3.82 -14.73
N ARG A 15 -17.54 3.19 -15.70
CA ARG A 15 -16.36 2.34 -15.48
C ARG A 15 -15.17 3.17 -15.01
N GLY A 16 -14.88 4.28 -15.67
CA GLY A 16 -13.82 5.21 -15.31
C GLY A 16 -14.03 5.82 -13.92
N ARG A 17 -15.27 6.21 -13.58
CA ARG A 17 -15.59 6.66 -12.23
C ARG A 17 -15.36 5.57 -11.19
N GLY A 18 -15.77 4.34 -11.46
CA GLY A 18 -15.53 3.20 -10.56
C GLY A 18 -14.04 2.93 -10.31
N LEU A 19 -13.20 3.05 -11.34
CA LEU A 19 -11.73 2.93 -11.21
C LEU A 19 -11.15 4.03 -10.32
N VAL A 20 -11.49 5.29 -10.60
CA VAL A 20 -11.02 6.43 -9.81
C VAL A 20 -11.50 6.33 -8.36
N ALA A 21 -12.76 5.93 -8.15
CA ALA A 21 -13.31 5.66 -6.82
C ALA A 21 -12.48 4.62 -6.05
N GLY A 22 -12.10 3.53 -6.72
CA GLY A 22 -11.25 2.47 -6.15
C GLY A 22 -9.84 2.97 -5.80
N VAL A 23 -9.22 3.77 -6.65
CA VAL A 23 -7.89 4.37 -6.42
C VAL A 23 -7.89 5.25 -5.17
N TRP A 24 -8.86 6.17 -5.06
CA TRP A 24 -8.94 7.07 -3.90
C TRP A 24 -9.29 6.33 -2.62
N ALA A 25 -10.12 5.28 -2.68
CA ALA A 25 -10.39 4.45 -1.52
C ALA A 25 -9.19 3.61 -1.10
N PHE A 26 -8.39 3.13 -2.05
CA PHE A 26 -7.12 2.48 -1.76
C PHE A 26 -6.19 3.45 -1.03
N ARG A 27 -6.01 4.66 -1.53
CA ARG A 27 -5.21 5.70 -0.86
C ARG A 27 -5.72 5.97 0.54
N ALA A 28 -7.03 6.15 0.74
CA ALA A 28 -7.61 6.37 2.07
C ALA A 28 -7.31 5.23 3.06
N ARG A 29 -7.15 3.98 2.58
CA ARG A 29 -6.70 2.86 3.43
C ARG A 29 -5.20 2.94 3.71
N SER A 30 -4.38 3.28 2.70
CA SER A 30 -2.94 3.48 2.86
C SER A 30 -2.63 4.62 3.85
N GLU A 31 -3.33 5.75 3.79
CA GLU A 31 -3.12 6.87 4.73
C GLU A 31 -3.52 6.46 6.15
N ARG A 32 -4.53 5.60 6.30
CA ARG A 32 -4.91 5.07 7.62
C ARG A 32 -3.82 4.16 8.19
N GLU A 33 -3.21 3.32 7.36
CA GLU A 33 -2.05 2.50 7.72
C GLU A 33 -0.87 3.41 8.09
N ALA A 34 -0.64 4.47 7.32
CA ALA A 34 0.43 5.45 7.54
C ALA A 34 0.24 6.20 8.87
N ALA A 35 -0.97 6.68 9.18
CA ALA A 35 -1.30 7.31 10.47
C ALA A 35 -0.93 6.39 11.64
N SER A 36 -1.38 5.13 11.60
CA SER A 36 -1.04 4.13 12.62
C SER A 36 0.47 3.90 12.72
N ARG A 37 1.18 3.85 11.59
CA ARG A 37 2.63 3.69 11.56
C ARG A 37 3.34 4.90 12.16
N PHE A 38 2.96 6.13 11.80
CA PHE A 38 3.58 7.34 12.36
C PHE A 38 3.35 7.46 13.86
N GLY A 39 2.16 7.14 14.38
CA GLY A 39 1.91 7.13 15.82
C GLY A 39 2.80 6.12 16.56
N ARG A 40 2.98 4.91 16.02
CA ARG A 40 3.93 3.92 16.57
C ARG A 40 5.37 4.42 16.49
N LEU A 41 5.79 4.95 15.34
CA LEU A 41 7.14 5.46 15.15
C LEU A 41 7.44 6.63 16.08
N ALA A 42 6.48 7.52 16.33
CA ALA A 42 6.63 8.61 17.28
C ALA A 42 6.94 8.08 18.70
N ALA A 43 6.18 7.09 19.17
CA ALA A 43 6.43 6.46 20.47
C ALA A 43 7.78 5.73 20.54
N GLN A 44 8.19 5.04 19.47
CA GLN A 44 9.48 4.35 19.40
C GLN A 44 10.66 5.32 19.33
N LEU A 45 10.53 6.41 18.59
CA LEU A 45 11.53 7.49 18.52
C LEU A 45 11.71 8.16 19.88
N GLU A 46 10.64 8.37 20.64
CA GLU A 46 10.73 8.86 22.02
C GLU A 46 11.43 7.87 22.95
N ALA A 47 11.05 6.60 22.90
CA ALA A 47 11.64 5.56 23.74
C ALA A 47 13.15 5.37 23.47
N GLU A 48 13.58 5.62 22.24
CA GLU A 48 14.98 5.56 21.80
C GLU A 48 15.71 6.90 21.95
N ASP A 49 15.15 7.90 22.63
CA ASP A 49 15.81 9.21 22.84
C ASP A 49 16.28 9.84 21.51
N ALA A 50 15.45 9.76 20.48
CA ALA A 50 15.69 10.42 19.20
C ALA A 50 15.60 11.94 19.35
N ALA A 51 16.15 12.68 18.39
CA ALA A 51 16.11 14.14 18.40
C ALA A 51 14.66 14.65 18.52
N ALA A 52 14.41 15.58 19.44
CA ALA A 52 13.07 16.09 19.74
C ALA A 52 12.33 16.63 18.51
N VAL A 53 13.05 17.22 17.55
CA VAL A 53 12.47 17.69 16.28
C VAL A 53 11.94 16.52 15.43
N VAL A 54 12.64 15.38 15.39
CA VAL A 54 12.22 14.20 14.63
C VAL A 54 10.97 13.57 15.27
N VAL A 55 10.93 13.51 16.60
CA VAL A 55 9.73 13.07 17.35
C VAL A 55 8.53 13.98 17.04
N ALA A 56 8.72 15.30 17.09
CA ALA A 56 7.66 16.26 16.78
C ALA A 56 7.17 16.14 15.33
N MET A 57 8.08 15.89 14.38
CA MET A 57 7.71 15.62 12.99
C MET A 57 6.87 14.35 12.85
N ALA A 58 7.21 13.27 13.58
CA ALA A 58 6.46 12.01 13.53
C ALA A 58 5.03 12.16 14.08
N LYS A 59 4.86 12.86 15.20
CA LYS A 59 3.54 13.17 15.75
C LYS A 59 2.70 14.01 14.80
N ARG A 60 3.31 15.02 14.17
CA ARG A 60 2.63 15.83 13.16
C ARG A 60 2.23 14.98 11.96
N ALA A 61 3.10 14.09 11.50
CA ALA A 61 2.80 13.21 10.38
C ALA A 61 1.59 12.31 10.66
N GLU A 62 1.44 11.78 11.88
CA GLU A 62 0.21 11.07 12.27
C GLU A 62 -1.05 11.93 12.08
N ASP A 63 -1.04 13.17 12.56
CA ASP A 63 -2.16 14.11 12.38
C ASP A 63 -2.39 14.47 10.90
N ASP A 64 -1.32 14.56 10.12
CA ASP A 64 -1.36 14.84 8.68
C ASP A 64 -2.05 13.68 7.94
N GLU A 65 -1.66 12.43 8.22
CA GLU A 65 -2.26 11.25 7.61
C GLU A 65 -3.73 11.05 7.97
N VAL A 66 -4.14 11.36 9.21
CA VAL A 66 -5.57 11.34 9.58
C VAL A 66 -6.38 12.30 8.71
N ARG A 67 -5.84 13.48 8.39
CA ARG A 67 -6.49 14.40 7.43
C ARG A 67 -6.47 13.85 6.00
N HIS A 68 -5.39 13.22 5.58
CA HIS A 68 -5.28 12.65 4.23
C HIS A 68 -6.30 11.51 4.03
N VAL A 69 -6.58 10.71 5.06
CA VAL A 69 -7.68 9.73 5.06
C VAL A 69 -9.01 10.40 4.71
N GLU A 70 -9.35 11.52 5.33
CA GLU A 70 -10.60 12.24 5.06
C GLU A 70 -10.66 12.78 3.63
N ILE A 71 -9.55 13.34 3.13
CA ILE A 71 -9.44 13.87 1.77
C ILE A 71 -9.65 12.74 0.74
N CYS A 72 -8.91 11.64 0.90
CA CYS A 72 -8.97 10.49 0.00
C CYS A 72 -10.33 9.80 0.05
N ALA A 73 -10.91 9.61 1.24
CA ALA A 73 -12.25 9.05 1.39
C ALA A 73 -13.33 9.94 0.78
N GLY A 74 -13.21 11.26 0.94
CA GLY A 74 -14.12 12.24 0.32
C GLY A 74 -14.09 12.19 -1.20
N LEU A 75 -12.90 12.06 -1.81
CA LEU A 75 -12.78 11.86 -3.26
C LEU A 75 -13.35 10.50 -3.67
N ALA A 76 -13.05 9.41 -2.96
CA ALA A 76 -13.61 8.09 -3.26
C ALA A 76 -15.15 8.12 -3.27
N ALA A 77 -15.76 8.75 -2.26
CA ALA A 77 -17.21 8.92 -2.17
C ALA A 77 -17.77 9.77 -3.33
N ARG A 78 -17.09 10.86 -3.71
CA ARG A 78 -17.47 11.70 -4.86
C ARG A 78 -17.54 10.91 -6.18
N TYR A 79 -16.66 9.93 -6.38
CA TYR A 79 -16.67 9.05 -7.55
C TYR A 79 -17.60 7.84 -7.42
N GLY A 80 -18.31 7.69 -6.30
CA GLY A 80 -19.34 6.67 -6.11
C GLY A 80 -18.92 5.47 -5.25
N HIS A 81 -17.77 5.52 -4.57
CA HIS A 81 -17.41 4.47 -3.60
C HIS A 81 -18.39 4.50 -2.41
N ARG A 82 -19.03 3.36 -2.13
CA ARG A 82 -20.04 3.21 -1.06
C ARG A 82 -19.51 2.55 0.22
N GLY A 83 -18.19 2.51 0.38
CA GLY A 83 -17.53 1.70 1.39
C GLY A 83 -17.42 2.49 2.69
N GLY A 84 -17.68 1.82 3.81
CA GLY A 84 -17.45 2.39 5.14
C GLY A 84 -15.98 2.37 5.53
N ALA A 85 -15.66 3.01 6.65
CA ALA A 85 -14.35 2.89 7.27
C ALA A 85 -14.13 1.44 7.72
N VAL A 86 -13.36 0.67 6.95
CA VAL A 86 -12.85 -0.62 7.39
C VAL A 86 -11.76 -0.34 8.44
N ALA A 87 -11.84 -1.02 9.58
CA ALA A 87 -10.80 -0.95 10.59
C ALA A 87 -9.47 -1.43 9.97
N SER A 88 -8.41 -0.64 10.08
CA SER A 88 -7.08 -1.11 9.71
C SER A 88 -6.48 -1.80 10.91
N GLU A 89 -5.88 -2.98 10.68
CA GLU A 89 -4.95 -3.54 11.63
C GLU A 89 -3.77 -2.57 11.85
N PRO A 90 -3.18 -2.52 13.06
CA PRO A 90 -2.01 -1.70 13.31
C PRO A 90 -0.88 -2.05 12.35
N ALA A 91 -0.19 -1.03 11.84
CA ALA A 91 0.93 -1.24 10.94
C ALA A 91 2.05 -2.02 11.65
N GLY A 92 2.28 -3.27 11.23
CA GLY A 92 3.36 -4.10 11.74
C GLY A 92 4.74 -3.48 11.53
N GLU A 93 5.70 -3.81 12.40
CA GLU A 93 7.07 -3.35 12.30
C GLU A 93 7.80 -3.97 11.11
N ILE A 94 8.58 -3.16 10.39
CA ILE A 94 9.43 -3.62 9.30
C ILE A 94 10.90 -3.49 9.67
N GLY A 95 11.70 -4.48 9.29
CA GLY A 95 13.14 -4.44 9.54
C GLY A 95 13.81 -5.80 9.49
N PRO A 96 15.15 -5.82 9.46
CA PRO A 96 15.91 -7.07 9.53
C PRO A 96 15.53 -7.87 10.78
N ARG A 97 15.58 -9.19 10.66
CA ARG A 97 15.44 -10.10 11.81
C ARG A 97 16.72 -10.04 12.65
N GLY A 98 16.57 -10.05 13.97
CA GLY A 98 17.70 -10.04 14.90
C GLY A 98 18.44 -8.71 15.04
N ALA A 99 18.00 -7.65 14.35
CA ALA A 99 18.48 -6.29 14.61
C ALA A 99 17.99 -5.80 15.99
N GLY A 100 18.79 -4.98 16.66
CA GLY A 100 18.36 -4.29 17.88
C GLY A 100 17.20 -3.32 17.62
N SER A 101 16.50 -2.90 18.66
CA SER A 101 15.34 -1.99 18.57
C SER A 101 15.66 -0.72 17.79
N ARG A 102 16.77 -0.05 18.14
CA ARG A 102 17.24 1.18 17.47
C ARG A 102 17.56 0.98 15.99
N GLU A 103 18.22 -0.12 15.64
CA GLU A 103 18.63 -0.41 14.26
C GLU A 103 17.42 -0.75 13.38
N ARG A 104 16.47 -1.50 13.94
CA ARG A 104 15.17 -1.78 13.32
C ARG A 104 14.36 -0.50 13.14
N LEU A 105 14.31 0.37 14.13
CA LEU A 105 13.66 1.67 14.05
C LEU A 105 14.28 2.53 12.94
N LEU A 106 15.62 2.65 12.92
CA LEU A 106 16.33 3.37 11.86
C LEU A 106 16.01 2.79 10.48
N TYR A 107 16.01 1.46 10.34
CA TYR A 107 15.62 0.83 9.08
C TYR A 107 14.21 1.22 8.66
N GLU A 108 13.23 1.11 9.58
CA GLU A 108 11.83 1.42 9.27
C GLU A 108 11.64 2.89 8.91
N VAL A 109 12.24 3.82 9.66
CA VAL A 109 12.17 5.26 9.38
C VAL A 109 12.82 5.59 8.03
N VAL A 110 13.95 4.95 7.68
CA VAL A 110 14.55 5.14 6.35
C VAL A 110 13.65 4.56 5.25
N ALA A 111 13.19 3.31 5.40
CA ALA A 111 12.38 2.62 4.40
C ALA A 111 11.06 3.35 4.13
N PHE A 112 10.35 3.72 5.20
CA PHE A 112 9.05 4.35 5.12
C PHE A 112 9.20 5.85 4.85
N CYS A 113 9.83 6.59 5.75
CA CYS A 113 9.86 8.05 5.64
C CYS A 113 10.83 8.52 4.55
N ALA A 114 12.10 8.12 4.59
CA ALA A 114 13.08 8.67 3.65
C ALA A 114 12.85 8.18 2.21
N VAL A 115 12.60 6.88 2.02
CA VAL A 115 12.47 6.27 0.69
C VAL A 115 11.03 6.38 0.17
N THR A 116 10.05 5.82 0.90
CA THR A 116 8.66 5.74 0.41
C THR A 116 8.03 7.13 0.28
N GLU A 117 8.19 8.01 1.27
CA GLU A 117 7.58 9.36 1.16
C GLU A 117 8.28 10.28 0.17
N SER A 118 9.58 10.08 -0.11
CA SER A 118 10.22 10.78 -1.24
C SER A 118 9.61 10.36 -2.58
N ILE A 119 9.29 9.07 -2.74
CA ILE A 119 8.62 8.53 -3.94
C ILE A 119 7.18 9.05 -4.01
N ASN A 120 6.43 9.02 -2.91
CA ASN A 120 5.06 9.54 -2.85
C ASN A 120 5.02 11.03 -3.19
N ALA A 121 5.92 11.85 -2.63
CA ALA A 121 6.03 13.26 -2.98
C ALA A 121 6.30 13.48 -4.48
N ALA A 122 7.16 12.67 -5.10
CA ALA A 122 7.41 12.75 -6.54
C ALA A 122 6.19 12.33 -7.38
N LEU A 123 5.49 11.25 -6.99
CA LEU A 123 4.26 10.81 -7.64
C LEU A 123 3.14 11.85 -7.49
N MET A 124 3.01 12.46 -6.31
CA MET A 124 2.02 13.51 -6.05
C MET A 124 2.33 14.78 -6.83
N THR A 125 3.61 15.10 -7.04
CA THR A 125 4.03 16.21 -7.91
C THR A 125 3.52 16.00 -9.33
N VAL A 126 3.78 14.84 -9.94
CA VAL A 126 3.31 14.53 -11.30
C VAL A 126 1.78 14.41 -11.36
N SER A 127 1.15 13.87 -10.32
CA SER A 127 -0.30 13.81 -10.21
C SER A 127 -0.92 15.22 -10.16
N HIS A 128 -0.31 16.16 -9.43
CA HIS A 128 -0.78 17.55 -9.37
C HIS A 128 -0.65 18.26 -10.72
N GLU A 129 0.45 18.04 -11.44
CA GLU A 129 0.70 18.61 -12.77
C GLU A 129 -0.31 18.12 -13.81
N ARG A 130 -0.73 16.85 -13.70
CA ARG A 130 -1.67 16.22 -14.64
C ARG A 130 -3.13 16.36 -14.25
N ALA A 131 -3.43 16.70 -13.00
CA ALA A 131 -4.80 16.84 -12.52
C ALA A 131 -5.55 17.97 -13.24
N THR A 132 -6.65 17.62 -13.91
CA THR A 132 -7.55 18.56 -14.58
C THR A 132 -8.81 18.82 -13.75
N ASP A 133 -9.24 17.86 -12.91
CA ASP A 133 -10.32 18.08 -11.96
C ASP A 133 -9.86 19.00 -10.81
N PRO A 134 -10.54 20.13 -10.55
CA PRO A 134 -10.11 21.09 -9.53
C PRO A 134 -10.05 20.53 -8.11
N ALA A 135 -10.96 19.62 -7.74
CA ALA A 135 -10.97 19.05 -6.40
C ALA A 135 -9.81 18.07 -6.21
N VAL A 136 -9.54 17.24 -7.22
CA VAL A 136 -8.36 16.36 -7.24
C VAL A 136 -7.08 17.20 -7.17
N ARG A 137 -6.96 18.25 -7.98
CA ARG A 137 -5.79 19.12 -7.96
C ARG A 137 -5.56 19.78 -6.60
N SER A 138 -6.63 20.21 -5.94
CA SER A 138 -6.58 20.76 -4.58
C SER A 138 -6.14 19.73 -3.55
N ALA A 139 -6.74 18.54 -3.58
CA ALA A 139 -6.43 17.43 -2.67
C ALA A 139 -4.98 16.99 -2.79
N VAL A 140 -4.50 16.74 -4.02
CA VAL A 140 -3.11 16.33 -4.27
C VAL A 140 -2.12 17.41 -3.80
N ARG A 141 -2.45 18.70 -3.99
CA ARG A 141 -1.59 19.80 -3.50
C ARG A 141 -1.49 19.80 -1.97
N GLU A 142 -2.59 19.53 -1.28
CA GLU A 142 -2.63 19.49 0.18
C GLU A 142 -1.78 18.32 0.71
N ILE A 143 -2.01 17.12 0.18
CA ILE A 143 -1.23 15.91 0.51
C ILE A 143 0.26 16.14 0.22
N LEU A 144 0.61 16.59 -0.99
CA LEU A 144 2.00 16.83 -1.41
C LEU A 144 2.79 17.73 -0.45
N ARG A 145 2.14 18.74 0.15
CA ARG A 145 2.80 19.66 1.08
C ARG A 145 3.30 18.92 2.33
N ASP A 146 2.51 17.98 2.81
CA ASP A 146 2.83 17.19 3.99
C ASP A 146 3.84 16.08 3.65
N GLU A 147 3.74 15.43 2.48
CA GLU A 147 4.69 14.36 2.08
C GLU A 147 6.14 14.81 1.99
N VAL A 148 6.39 16.05 1.56
CA VAL A 148 7.75 16.60 1.58
C VAL A 148 8.30 16.68 3.01
N THR A 149 7.43 16.96 3.99
CA THR A 149 7.82 17.00 5.41
C THR A 149 8.00 15.59 5.97
N HIS A 150 7.15 14.64 5.58
CA HIS A 150 7.29 13.23 5.94
C HIS A 150 8.62 12.65 5.42
N ALA A 151 8.98 12.95 4.17
CA ALA A 151 10.27 12.58 3.59
C ALA A 151 11.45 13.16 4.39
N ARG A 152 11.38 14.44 4.74
CA ARG A 152 12.41 15.13 5.53
C ARG A 152 12.61 14.52 6.92
N LEU A 153 11.55 13.98 7.55
CA LEU A 153 11.67 13.27 8.82
C LEU A 153 12.66 12.12 8.70
N GLY A 154 12.51 11.29 7.66
CA GLY A 154 13.37 10.14 7.43
C GLY A 154 14.83 10.53 7.23
N TRP A 155 15.07 11.55 6.41
CA TRP A 155 16.43 12.07 6.17
C TRP A 155 17.05 12.70 7.43
N ALA A 156 16.26 13.44 8.22
CA ALA A 156 16.73 14.03 9.47
C ALA A 156 17.10 12.96 10.50
N HIS A 157 16.28 11.91 10.64
CA HIS A 157 16.57 10.79 11.53
C HIS A 157 17.81 10.01 11.09
N LEU A 158 17.93 9.70 9.78
CA LEU A 158 19.12 9.07 9.23
C LEU A 158 20.36 9.89 9.55
N SER A 159 20.34 11.20 9.31
CA SER A 159 21.47 12.07 9.61
C SER A 159 21.88 12.01 11.09
N ALA A 160 20.91 12.04 12.01
CA ALA A 160 21.17 11.98 13.44
C ALA A 160 21.78 10.63 13.86
N GLU A 161 21.28 9.52 13.33
CA GLU A 161 21.80 8.18 13.64
C GLU A 161 23.19 7.95 13.04
N ARG A 162 23.44 8.46 11.82
CA ARG A 162 24.77 8.38 11.20
C ARG A 162 25.82 9.15 11.99
N ALA A 163 25.47 10.32 12.56
CA ALA A 163 26.36 11.07 13.45
C ALA A 163 26.74 10.30 14.73
N ARG A 164 25.90 9.32 15.15
CA ARG A 164 26.16 8.42 16.28
C ARG A 164 26.88 7.13 15.88
N GLY A 165 27.23 6.97 14.61
CA GLY A 165 27.84 5.75 14.07
C GLY A 165 26.85 4.62 13.76
N GLY A 166 25.53 4.86 13.86
CA GLY A 166 24.49 3.87 13.56
C GLY A 166 24.32 3.60 12.07
N GLY A 167 23.54 2.58 11.69
CA GLY A 167 23.14 2.34 10.30
C GLY A 167 24.14 1.56 9.42
N ALA A 168 25.12 0.88 10.01
CA ALA A 168 26.10 0.08 9.26
C ALA A 168 25.46 -0.99 8.34
N GLY A 169 24.31 -1.56 8.73
CA GLY A 169 23.58 -2.56 7.95
C GLY A 169 22.72 -2.01 6.81
N LEU A 170 22.53 -0.69 6.70
CA LEU A 170 21.57 -0.12 5.74
C LEU A 170 21.94 -0.44 4.29
N ALA A 171 23.20 -0.30 3.91
CA ALA A 171 23.68 -0.55 2.54
C ALA A 171 23.41 -2.00 2.08
N ALA A 172 23.64 -2.97 2.98
CA ALA A 172 23.35 -4.38 2.70
C ALA A 172 21.85 -4.67 2.64
N ALA A 173 21.04 -3.91 3.39
CA ALA A 173 19.60 -4.09 3.45
C ALA A 173 18.82 -3.36 2.34
N LEU A 174 19.47 -2.47 1.57
CA LEU A 174 18.80 -1.68 0.51
C LEU A 174 18.01 -2.51 -0.50
N PRO A 175 18.51 -3.64 -1.05
CA PRO A 175 17.71 -4.44 -1.99
C PRO A 175 16.41 -4.96 -1.36
N ALA A 176 16.45 -5.43 -0.12
CA ALA A 176 15.27 -5.91 0.59
C ALA A 176 14.32 -4.75 0.95
N MET A 177 14.88 -3.60 1.34
CA MET A 177 14.12 -2.37 1.59
C MET A 177 13.35 -1.93 0.34
N LEU A 178 14.02 -1.84 -0.81
CA LEU A 178 13.42 -1.44 -2.07
C LEU A 178 12.37 -2.45 -2.55
N SER A 179 12.62 -3.75 -2.42
CA SER A 179 11.60 -4.78 -2.68
C SER A 179 10.38 -4.64 -1.78
N GLY A 180 10.53 -4.19 -0.53
CA GLY A 180 9.41 -3.92 0.38
C GLY A 180 8.67 -2.60 0.09
N THR A 181 9.39 -1.56 -0.34
CA THR A 181 8.81 -0.26 -0.74
C THR A 181 7.99 -0.37 -2.01
N VAL A 182 8.46 -1.17 -2.97
CA VAL A 182 7.67 -1.55 -4.13
C VAL A 182 6.61 -2.55 -3.69
N ARG A 183 5.48 -2.05 -3.20
CA ARG A 183 4.27 -2.87 -3.15
C ARG A 183 3.98 -3.34 -4.58
N ASP A 184 3.48 -4.57 -4.73
CA ASP A 184 3.17 -5.21 -6.02
C ASP A 184 2.37 -4.31 -6.99
N GLU A 185 1.65 -3.31 -6.46
CA GLU A 185 0.82 -2.33 -7.16
C GLU A 185 1.60 -1.38 -8.10
N LEU A 186 2.86 -1.05 -7.79
CA LEU A 186 3.66 -0.15 -8.64
C LEU A 186 3.99 -0.80 -9.99
N PHE A 187 4.15 -2.13 -10.00
CA PHE A 187 4.46 -2.92 -11.19
C PHE A 187 3.31 -3.79 -11.70
N ALA A 188 2.18 -3.84 -10.99
CA ALA A 188 1.01 -4.64 -11.37
C ALA A 188 0.60 -4.38 -12.84
N PRO A 189 0.15 -5.41 -13.59
CA PRO A 189 -0.28 -5.26 -14.96
C PRO A 189 -1.42 -4.22 -15.10
N VAL A 190 -1.33 -3.41 -16.15
CA VAL A 190 -2.35 -2.42 -16.52
C VAL A 190 -3.55 -3.17 -17.09
N ASN A 191 -4.75 -2.97 -16.53
CA ASN A 191 -5.99 -3.36 -17.23
C ASN A 191 -6.20 -2.35 -18.39
N GLU A 192 -6.72 -2.77 -19.55
CA GLU A 192 -7.02 -1.87 -20.67
C GLU A 192 -7.80 -0.62 -20.26
N ALA A 193 -8.66 -0.69 -19.25
CA ALA A 193 -9.37 0.48 -18.74
C ALA A 193 -8.51 1.43 -17.89
N SER A 194 -7.40 0.95 -17.30
CA SER A 194 -6.39 1.78 -16.64
C SER A 194 -5.50 2.54 -17.64
N ALA A 195 -5.64 2.28 -18.95
CA ALA A 195 -4.94 3.00 -20.01
C ALA A 195 -5.72 4.23 -20.53
N ASP A 196 -6.94 4.51 -20.02
CA ASP A 196 -7.67 5.74 -20.38
C ASP A 196 -6.88 6.97 -19.90
N PRO A 197 -6.38 7.82 -20.81
CA PRO A 197 -5.53 8.95 -20.46
C PRO A 197 -6.27 10.01 -19.62
N ARG A 198 -7.61 10.02 -19.62
CA ARG A 198 -8.41 10.95 -18.81
C ARG A 198 -8.25 10.66 -17.32
N LEU A 199 -7.99 9.42 -16.92
CA LEU A 199 -7.85 9.04 -15.51
C LEU A 199 -6.72 9.79 -14.79
N ALA A 200 -5.68 10.20 -15.51
CA ALA A 200 -4.60 11.04 -14.98
C ALA A 200 -5.12 12.39 -14.47
N GLY A 201 -6.11 12.96 -15.17
CA GLY A 201 -6.82 14.17 -14.76
C GLY A 201 -7.54 14.06 -13.42
N HIS A 202 -7.78 12.83 -12.98
CA HIS A 202 -8.49 12.47 -11.74
C HIS A 202 -7.60 11.76 -10.70
N GLY A 203 -6.27 11.78 -10.89
CA GLY A 203 -5.29 11.33 -9.90
C GLY A 203 -4.72 9.93 -10.10
N GLU A 204 -5.16 9.19 -11.14
CA GLU A 204 -4.62 7.87 -11.47
C GLU A 204 -3.61 7.98 -12.63
N LEU A 205 -2.32 7.93 -12.30
CA LEU A 205 -1.23 8.04 -13.27
C LEU A 205 -1.07 6.73 -14.06
N PRO A 206 -0.80 6.76 -15.38
CA PRO A 206 -0.45 5.56 -16.13
C PRO A 206 0.77 4.84 -15.53
N ARG A 207 0.82 3.51 -15.66
CA ARG A 207 1.87 2.69 -15.03
C ARG A 207 3.27 3.09 -15.49
N GLU A 208 3.46 3.33 -16.77
CA GLU A 208 4.73 3.76 -17.36
C GLU A 208 5.23 5.05 -16.70
N VAL A 209 4.33 5.98 -16.38
CA VAL A 209 4.64 7.23 -15.68
C VAL A 209 5.02 6.94 -14.23
N ARG A 210 4.28 6.07 -13.53
CA ARG A 210 4.63 5.69 -12.15
C ARG A 210 6.00 5.03 -12.07
N VAL A 211 6.31 4.13 -12.99
CA VAL A 211 7.62 3.45 -13.08
C VAL A 211 8.74 4.43 -13.41
N GLU A 212 8.51 5.37 -14.33
CA GLU A 212 9.47 6.43 -14.66
C GLU A 212 9.75 7.31 -13.44
N VAL A 213 8.70 7.82 -12.78
CA VAL A 213 8.83 8.68 -11.59
C VAL A 213 9.54 7.96 -10.46
N PHE A 214 9.19 6.69 -10.20
CA PHE A 214 9.86 5.86 -9.21
C PHE A 214 11.36 5.72 -9.52
N THR A 215 11.69 5.31 -10.73
CA THR A 215 13.09 5.10 -11.17
C THR A 215 13.90 6.38 -11.04
N ARG A 216 13.36 7.48 -11.55
CA ARG A 216 14.00 8.80 -11.48
C ARG A 216 14.20 9.24 -10.03
N THR A 217 13.19 9.06 -9.17
CA THR A 217 13.29 9.46 -7.75
C THR A 217 14.37 8.66 -7.02
N LEU A 218 14.49 7.36 -7.31
CA LEU A 218 15.59 6.56 -6.77
C LEU A 218 16.95 7.11 -7.22
N GLU A 219 17.10 7.36 -8.51
CA GLU A 219 18.36 7.80 -9.11
C GLU A 219 18.77 9.22 -8.73
N SER A 220 17.81 10.15 -8.56
CA SER A 220 18.08 11.57 -8.35
C SER A 220 17.92 12.05 -6.91
N VAL A 221 17.19 11.32 -6.06
CA VAL A 221 16.90 11.73 -4.67
C VAL A 221 17.39 10.68 -3.68
N VAL A 222 16.89 9.44 -3.79
CA VAL A 222 17.12 8.43 -2.75
C VAL A 222 18.57 7.98 -2.71
N PHE A 223 19.15 7.53 -3.82
CA PHE A 223 20.55 7.07 -3.82
C PHE A 223 21.54 8.19 -3.51
N PRO A 224 21.44 9.40 -4.10
CA PRO A 224 22.30 10.50 -3.71
C PRO A 224 22.12 10.92 -2.24
N GLY A 225 20.90 10.89 -1.71
CA GLY A 225 20.61 11.20 -0.31
C GLY A 225 21.26 10.18 0.65
N LEU A 226 21.14 8.89 0.35
CA LEU A 226 21.81 7.82 1.10
C LEU A 226 23.34 7.99 1.07
N GLU A 227 23.91 8.23 -0.11
CA GLU A 227 25.34 8.45 -0.31
C GLU A 227 25.85 9.69 0.45
N ALA A 228 25.08 10.78 0.46
CA ALA A 228 25.39 11.99 1.24
C ALA A 228 25.43 11.75 2.76
N HIS A 229 24.72 10.72 3.24
CA HIS A 229 24.77 10.27 4.63
C HIS A 229 25.70 9.05 4.85
N GLY A 230 26.57 8.77 3.88
CA GLY A 230 27.59 7.71 3.96
C GLY A 230 27.01 6.30 3.94
N VAL A 231 25.87 6.09 3.30
CA VAL A 231 25.30 4.76 3.02
C VAL A 231 25.56 4.44 1.55
N ASP A 232 26.33 3.38 1.27
CA ASP A 232 26.60 2.93 -0.10
C ASP A 232 25.31 2.45 -0.79
N ALA A 233 24.97 3.09 -1.91
CA ALA A 233 23.77 2.78 -2.69
C ALA A 233 24.02 1.80 -3.86
N SER A 234 25.25 1.30 -4.02
CA SER A 234 25.63 0.41 -5.13
C SER A 234 24.71 -0.83 -5.25
N SER A 235 24.37 -1.46 -4.13
CA SER A 235 23.48 -2.62 -4.06
C SER A 235 22.04 -2.28 -4.50
N GLY A 236 21.56 -1.09 -4.14
CA GLY A 236 20.26 -0.55 -4.55
C GLY A 236 20.19 -0.25 -6.05
N ARG A 237 21.25 0.35 -6.61
CA ARG A 237 21.35 0.57 -8.07
C ARG A 237 21.36 -0.74 -8.85
N ALA A 238 22.11 -1.74 -8.36
CA ALA A 238 22.13 -3.07 -8.96
C ALA A 238 20.76 -3.76 -8.89
N TRP A 239 20.02 -3.58 -7.78
CA TRP A 239 18.64 -4.04 -7.67
C TRP A 239 17.72 -3.36 -8.69
N LEU A 240 17.81 -2.04 -8.84
CA LEU A 240 16.99 -1.26 -9.78
C LEU A 240 17.24 -1.67 -11.23
N ALA A 241 18.51 -1.89 -11.60
CA ALA A 241 18.89 -2.38 -12.94
C ALA A 241 18.24 -3.73 -13.26
N ARG A 242 18.22 -4.67 -12.30
CA ARG A 242 17.54 -5.98 -12.46
C ARG A 242 16.02 -5.86 -12.51
N ALA A 243 15.44 -4.98 -11.70
CA ALA A 243 13.99 -4.73 -11.70
C ALA A 243 13.54 -4.20 -13.07
N ARG A 244 14.32 -3.31 -13.69
CA ARG A 244 14.05 -2.76 -15.03
C ARG A 244 14.17 -3.80 -16.15
N SER A 245 15.02 -4.81 -15.99
CA SER A 245 15.22 -5.87 -17.00
C SER A 245 14.20 -7.01 -16.90
N GLY A 246 13.26 -6.97 -15.95
CA GLY A 246 12.29 -8.05 -15.72
C GLY A 246 12.91 -9.37 -15.24
N ALA A 247 14.14 -9.33 -14.71
CA ALA A 247 14.82 -10.54 -14.24
C ALA A 247 14.17 -11.04 -12.94
N PRO A 248 13.97 -12.37 -12.77
CA PRO A 248 13.35 -12.92 -11.57
C PRO A 248 14.15 -12.53 -10.32
N GLN A 249 13.48 -11.90 -9.36
CA GLN A 249 14.08 -11.55 -8.08
C GLN A 249 14.12 -12.80 -7.19
N ARG A 250 15.32 -13.28 -6.84
CA ARG A 250 15.47 -14.11 -5.64
C ARG A 250 15.32 -13.17 -4.46
N VAL A 251 14.15 -13.16 -3.83
CA VAL A 251 14.02 -12.59 -2.49
C VAL A 251 14.97 -13.41 -1.61
N ALA A 252 16.07 -12.81 -1.17
CA ALA A 252 16.85 -13.45 -0.12
C ALA A 252 15.90 -13.66 1.07
N ASP A 253 15.88 -14.86 1.65
CA ASP A 253 15.09 -15.21 2.84
C ASP A 253 15.60 -14.44 4.07
N HIS A 254 15.51 -13.11 4.03
CA HIS A 254 15.53 -12.23 5.17
C HIS A 254 14.09 -11.84 5.37
N ALA A 255 13.33 -12.81 5.87
CA ALA A 255 11.90 -12.72 5.98
C ALA A 255 11.51 -11.49 6.82
N LEU A 256 11.06 -10.46 6.10
CA LEU A 256 10.25 -9.37 6.63
C LEU A 256 9.12 -10.03 7.44
N SER A 257 8.82 -9.52 8.63
CA SER A 257 7.70 -10.02 9.42
C SER A 257 6.40 -9.62 8.74
N SER A 258 5.95 -10.37 7.75
CA SER A 258 4.64 -10.20 7.12
C SER A 258 3.63 -11.13 7.78
N ALA A 259 3.06 -10.70 8.90
CA ALA A 259 1.83 -11.28 9.43
C ALA A 259 0.58 -10.84 8.60
N HIS A 260 0.66 -10.82 7.27
CA HIS A 260 -0.36 -10.22 6.39
C HIS A 260 -1.02 -11.19 5.38
N SER A 261 -1.06 -12.49 5.64
CA SER A 261 -1.53 -13.47 4.64
C SER A 261 -3.03 -13.80 4.65
N ARG A 262 -3.91 -13.09 5.37
CA ARG A 262 -5.34 -13.49 5.45
C ARG A 262 -6.33 -12.33 5.46
N ASP A 263 -6.27 -11.47 4.45
CA ASP A 263 -7.34 -10.50 4.19
C ASP A 263 -8.36 -11.05 3.15
N PRO A 264 -9.60 -11.39 3.56
CA PRO A 264 -10.66 -11.85 2.64
C PRO A 264 -11.14 -10.77 1.65
N GLU A 265 -10.83 -9.48 1.86
CA GLU A 265 -11.16 -8.38 0.94
C GLU A 265 -10.09 -8.14 -0.13
N ARG A 266 -8.81 -8.46 0.12
CA ARG A 266 -7.77 -8.57 -0.95
C ARG A 266 -8.17 -9.58 -2.01
N SER A 267 -8.79 -10.68 -1.59
CA SER A 267 -9.37 -11.66 -2.49
C SER A 267 -10.70 -11.23 -3.08
N ALA A 268 -11.48 -10.35 -2.43
CA ALA A 268 -12.69 -9.77 -3.02
C ALA A 268 -12.37 -8.77 -4.14
N TRP A 269 -11.33 -7.94 -4.01
CA TRP A 269 -10.87 -7.05 -5.08
C TRP A 269 -10.25 -7.79 -6.26
N ARG A 270 -9.44 -8.84 -6.02
CA ARG A 270 -9.00 -9.75 -7.08
C ARG A 270 -10.18 -10.46 -7.75
N ARG A 271 -11.14 -10.98 -6.99
CA ARG A 271 -12.36 -11.63 -7.52
C ARG A 271 -13.26 -10.66 -8.30
N PHE A 272 -13.35 -9.40 -7.90
CA PHE A 272 -14.07 -8.36 -8.63
C PHE A 272 -13.39 -8.06 -9.98
N LEU A 273 -12.06 -7.96 -9.99
CA LEU A 273 -11.28 -7.83 -11.21
C LEU A 273 -11.47 -9.06 -12.12
N ASP A 274 -11.42 -10.28 -11.57
CA ASP A 274 -11.62 -11.54 -12.31
C ASP A 274 -13.06 -11.74 -12.81
N ALA A 275 -14.07 -11.26 -12.08
CA ALA A 275 -15.47 -11.33 -12.51
C ALA A 275 -15.80 -10.32 -13.62
N SER A 276 -15.10 -9.18 -13.64
CA SER A 276 -15.26 -8.14 -14.67
C SER A 276 -14.51 -8.43 -15.99
N THR A 277 -13.70 -9.50 -16.04
CA THR A 277 -12.93 -9.93 -17.21
C THR A 277 -13.58 -11.09 -17.98
N GLY A 278 -14.79 -11.53 -17.61
CA GLY A 278 -15.49 -12.63 -18.29
C GLY A 278 -14.71 -13.95 -18.30
N THR A 279 -13.67 -14.08 -17.47
CA THR A 279 -12.79 -15.24 -17.46
C THR A 279 -13.29 -16.20 -16.39
N THR A 280 -14.17 -17.12 -16.76
CA THR A 280 -14.42 -18.33 -15.95
C THR A 280 -13.13 -19.14 -15.91
N VAL A 281 -12.37 -19.02 -14.82
CA VAL A 281 -11.34 -20.00 -14.48
C VAL A 281 -12.07 -21.25 -14.02
N ALA A 282 -12.08 -22.28 -14.86
CA ALA A 282 -12.55 -23.61 -14.47
C ALA A 282 -11.73 -24.09 -13.27
N PRO A 283 -12.35 -24.71 -12.25
CA PRO A 283 -11.62 -25.25 -11.11
C PRO A 283 -10.71 -26.37 -11.62
N THR A 284 -9.40 -26.20 -11.45
CA THR A 284 -8.40 -27.21 -11.76
C THR A 284 -8.60 -28.41 -10.84
N ASP A 285 -8.88 -29.56 -11.46
CA ASP A 285 -8.99 -30.87 -10.82
C ASP A 285 -7.78 -31.17 -9.92
N LEU A 286 -8.01 -31.19 -8.61
CA LEU A 286 -7.15 -31.88 -7.66
C LEU A 286 -7.35 -33.39 -7.88
N ARG A 287 -6.44 -34.01 -8.64
CA ARG A 287 -6.30 -35.47 -8.64
C ARG A 287 -5.90 -35.94 -7.24
N PRO A 288 -6.59 -36.92 -6.63
CA PRO A 288 -6.14 -37.53 -5.40
C PRO A 288 -5.02 -38.55 -5.69
N VAL A 289 -4.02 -38.54 -4.81
CA VAL A 289 -2.97 -39.56 -4.71
C VAL A 289 -3.63 -40.90 -4.40
N THR A 290 -3.42 -41.87 -5.28
CA THR A 290 -3.83 -43.26 -5.12
C THR A 290 -2.96 -43.98 -4.09
N GLY A 291 -3.60 -44.65 -3.14
CA GLY A 291 -2.99 -45.69 -2.32
C GLY A 291 -4.05 -46.52 -1.60
N SER A 292 -4.34 -47.72 -2.16
CA SER A 292 -4.69 -49.00 -1.50
C SER A 292 -5.67 -48.96 -0.30
N SER A 293 -6.80 -49.67 -0.22
CA SER A 293 -7.25 -50.97 -0.76
C SER A 293 -8.61 -51.29 -0.12
N GLY A 294 -9.55 -51.93 -0.84
CA GLY A 294 -10.66 -52.69 -0.21
C GLY A 294 -12.07 -52.41 -0.74
N ASP A 295 -12.41 -53.12 -1.82
CA ASP A 295 -13.69 -53.67 -2.31
C ASP A 295 -15.11 -53.06 -2.09
N PRO A 296 -16.07 -53.35 -3.01
CA PRO A 296 -17.28 -52.57 -3.22
C PRO A 296 -18.58 -53.24 -2.76
N ALA A 297 -19.59 -52.45 -2.41
CA ALA A 297 -20.99 -52.87 -2.46
C ALA A 297 -21.94 -51.66 -2.64
N THR A 298 -22.66 -51.63 -3.76
CA THR A 298 -23.91 -50.87 -4.03
C THR A 298 -25.12 -51.79 -3.76
N PRO A 299 -26.39 -51.30 -3.84
CA PRO A 299 -26.98 -50.07 -3.33
C PRO A 299 -28.32 -50.35 -2.57
N ALA A 300 -28.89 -49.39 -1.85
CA ALA A 300 -30.31 -49.45 -1.49
C ALA A 300 -30.92 -48.04 -1.42
N ALA A 301 -31.90 -47.82 -2.29
CA ALA A 301 -32.85 -46.72 -2.23
C ALA A 301 -33.91 -46.99 -1.15
N MET A 302 -34.35 -45.95 -0.44
CA MET A 302 -35.72 -45.88 0.07
C MET A 302 -36.10 -44.44 0.41
N GLU A 303 -37.07 -43.92 -0.34
CA GLU A 303 -37.85 -42.72 -0.02
C GLU A 303 -38.76 -42.98 1.20
N CYS A 304 -38.95 -41.97 2.05
CA CYS A 304 -40.28 -41.49 2.48
C CYS A 304 -40.15 -40.25 3.39
N VAL A 305 -40.69 -39.14 2.88
CA VAL A 305 -41.12 -37.89 3.56
C VAL A 305 -42.52 -38.14 4.21
N PRO A 306 -43.21 -37.25 4.96
CA PRO A 306 -42.86 -36.09 5.81
C PRO A 306 -43.35 -36.25 7.27
N ASN A 307 -43.08 -35.26 8.15
CA ASN A 307 -44.13 -34.63 8.97
C ASN A 307 -43.61 -33.33 9.61
N GLY A 308 -44.18 -32.20 9.20
CA GLY A 308 -44.38 -31.04 10.09
C GLY A 308 -45.74 -31.18 10.81
N PRO A 309 -46.28 -30.12 11.47
CA PRO A 309 -45.76 -28.76 11.51
C PRO A 309 -45.88 -28.03 12.89
N SER A 310 -45.39 -26.78 12.87
CA SER A 310 -45.98 -25.60 13.53
C SER A 310 -45.64 -25.20 14.97
N VAL A 311 -45.09 -23.98 15.03
CA VAL A 311 -45.37 -22.82 15.91
C VAL A 311 -45.00 -22.85 17.40
N HIS A 312 -44.16 -21.88 17.80
CA HIS A 312 -44.61 -20.79 18.67
C HIS A 312 -43.75 -19.53 18.53
N SER A 313 -44.43 -18.42 18.27
CA SER A 313 -43.97 -17.04 18.36
C SER A 313 -44.55 -16.42 19.63
N SER A 314 -43.74 -15.70 20.41
CA SER A 314 -44.04 -14.63 21.41
C SER A 314 -42.69 -14.25 22.04
N ALA A 315 -42.06 -13.09 21.79
CA ALA A 315 -42.42 -11.69 22.00
C ALA A 315 -42.39 -11.23 23.48
N LEU A 316 -41.46 -10.28 23.73
CA LEU A 316 -41.49 -9.12 24.65
C LEU A 316 -41.22 -9.30 26.15
N ALA A 317 -40.05 -8.80 26.60
CA ALA A 317 -39.88 -7.67 27.52
C ALA A 317 -38.44 -7.16 27.45
#